data_AF-A0A2D3VQF2-F1
#
_entry.id   AF-A0A2D3VQF2-F1
#
_cell.length_a   1.000
_cell.length_b   1.000
_cell.length_c   1.000
_cell.angle_alpha   90.00
_cell.angle_beta   90.00
_cell.angle_gamma   90.00
#
_symmetry.space_group_name_H-M   'P 1'
#
loop_
_entity.id
_entity.type
_entity.pdbx_description
1 polymer ?
#
loop_
_entity_poly.entity_id
_entity_poly.type
_entity_poly.pdbx_seq_one_letter_code
_entity_poly.pdbx_strand_id
1 'polypeptide(L)'
;MNKKRAAPKKTLIDSAPKKEVKEMFMAWFKKHKSVGALMTKQDVVQNILKKIDAKQEDALADAMNELKSEGFIEVLPDGVTLVLTQLGVDYL
;
A
#
# COMPACT_ATOMS: atom_id res chain seq x y z
N MET A 1 30.64 -23.27 25.20
CA MET A 1 30.59 -22.43 23.98
C MET A 1 29.37 -22.80 23.15
N ASN A 2 28.83 -21.83 22.42
CA ASN A 2 27.78 -21.89 21.38
C ASN A 2 26.31 -21.78 21.84
N LYS A 3 25.90 -20.57 22.25
CA LYS A 3 24.51 -20.11 22.08
C LYS A 3 24.28 -19.79 20.59
N LYS A 4 23.59 -20.68 19.88
CA LYS A 4 23.09 -20.42 18.52
C LYS A 4 22.18 -19.19 18.58
N ARG A 5 22.63 -18.06 18.01
CA ARG A 5 21.81 -16.86 17.81
C ARG A 5 20.75 -17.21 16.77
N ALA A 6 19.54 -17.53 17.24
CA ALA A 6 18.38 -17.64 16.38
C ALA A 6 18.11 -16.24 15.77
N ALA A 7 17.97 -16.19 14.45
CA ALA A 7 17.57 -14.98 13.74
C ALA A 7 16.25 -14.45 14.32
N PRO A 8 16.06 -13.12 14.43
CA PRO A 8 14.81 -12.57 14.93
C PRO A 8 13.71 -12.95 13.95
N LYS A 9 12.74 -13.74 14.42
CA LYS A 9 11.51 -14.01 13.68
C LYS A 9 10.81 -12.67 13.51
N LYS A 10 10.80 -12.13 12.28
CA LYS A 10 9.99 -10.96 11.91
C LYS A 10 8.58 -11.18 12.45
N THR A 11 8.20 -10.34 13.39
CA THR A 11 6.94 -10.38 14.11
C THR A 11 5.79 -10.13 13.14
N LEU A 12 4.86 -11.09 13.06
CA LEU A 12 3.60 -11.02 12.30
C LEU A 12 2.68 -9.85 12.71
N ILE A 13 3.06 -9.08 13.72
CA ILE A 13 2.32 -7.93 14.25
C ILE A 13 2.53 -6.70 13.36
N ASP A 14 3.65 -6.59 12.64
CA ASP A 14 3.94 -5.45 11.75
C ASP A 14 3.24 -5.54 10.37
N SER A 15 2.67 -6.70 10.02
CA SER A 15 2.02 -6.90 8.72
C SER A 15 0.54 -6.49 8.66
N ALA A 16 -0.14 -6.37 9.80
CA ALA A 16 -1.57 -6.02 9.82
C ALA A 16 -1.82 -4.58 9.30
N PRO A 17 -1.07 -3.55 9.77
CA PRO A 17 -1.24 -2.19 9.26
C PRO A 17 -1.03 -2.06 7.75
N LYS A 18 0.00 -2.73 7.22
CA LYS A 18 0.31 -2.69 5.78
C LYS A 18 -0.78 -3.34 4.94
N LYS A 19 -1.30 -4.48 5.40
CA LYS A 19 -2.37 -5.21 4.71
C LYS A 19 -3.65 -4.39 4.69
N GLU A 20 -4.03 -3.78 5.81
CA GLU A 20 -5.19 -2.88 5.89
C GLU A 20 -5.04 -1.71 4.91
N VAL A 21 -3.88 -1.06 4.87
CA VAL A 21 -3.64 0.05 3.94
C VAL A 21 -3.71 -0.40 2.48
N LYS A 22 -3.16 -1.57 2.13
CA LYS A 22 -3.32 -2.18 0.79
C LYS A 22 -4.80 -2.38 0.46
N GLU A 23 -5.58 -2.94 1.37
CA GLU A 23 -7.02 -3.16 1.18
C GLU A 23 -7.76 -1.84 0.98
N MET A 24 -7.37 -0.77 1.68
CA MET A 24 -7.97 0.56 1.50
C MET A 24 -7.67 1.16 0.12
N PHE A 25 -6.42 1.03 -0.37
CA PHE A 25 -6.06 1.44 -1.74
C PHE A 25 -6.90 0.69 -2.77
N MET A 26 -6.93 -0.64 -2.66
CA MET A 26 -7.69 -1.51 -3.56
C MET A 26 -9.19 -1.22 -3.51
N ALA A 27 -9.75 -0.97 -2.32
CA ALA A 27 -11.16 -0.62 -2.15
C ALA A 27 -11.52 0.72 -2.81
N TRP A 28 -10.62 1.71 -2.77
CA TRP A 28 -10.81 2.95 -3.51
C TRP A 28 -10.79 2.69 -5.01
N PHE A 29 -9.76 2.01 -5.52
CA PHE A 29 -9.68 1.67 -6.94
C PHE A 29 -10.88 0.83 -7.43
N LYS A 30 -11.39 -0.06 -6.58
CA LYS A 30 -12.61 -0.84 -6.84
C LYS A 30 -13.87 0.02 -6.94
N LYS A 31 -13.92 1.18 -6.28
CA LYS A 31 -15.03 2.13 -6.45
C LYS A 31 -14.91 2.95 -7.73
N HIS A 32 -13.67 3.17 -8.19
CA HIS A 32 -13.36 3.97 -9.37
C HIS A 32 -13.13 3.12 -10.64
N LYS A 33 -13.30 1.78 -10.57
CA LYS A 33 -13.04 0.70 -11.58
C LYS A 33 -12.72 1.20 -12.99
N SER A 34 -11.53 1.75 -13.17
CA SER A 34 -11.04 2.20 -14.47
C SER A 34 -9.54 2.04 -14.53
N VAL A 35 -9.07 1.47 -15.63
CA VAL A 35 -7.64 1.42 -15.95
C VAL A 35 -7.15 2.86 -16.09
N GLY A 36 -6.04 3.19 -15.46
CA GLY A 36 -5.53 4.56 -15.41
C GLY A 36 -6.24 5.44 -14.38
N ALA A 37 -7.06 4.89 -13.48
CA ALA A 37 -7.61 5.65 -12.35
C ALA A 37 -6.48 6.31 -11.55
N LEU A 38 -6.59 7.62 -11.35
CA LEU A 38 -5.61 8.43 -10.63
C LEU A 38 -6.09 8.66 -9.20
N MET A 39 -5.35 8.11 -8.23
CA MET A 39 -5.49 8.50 -6.83
C MET A 39 -4.46 9.58 -6.52
N THR A 40 -4.92 10.82 -6.37
CA THR A 40 -4.03 11.96 -6.07
C THR A 40 -3.58 11.94 -4.62
N LYS A 41 -2.57 12.76 -4.28
CA LYS A 41 -2.18 13.01 -2.88
C LYS A 41 -3.38 13.38 -2.00
N GLN A 42 -4.30 14.19 -2.51
CA GLN A 42 -5.49 14.58 -1.77
C GLN A 42 -6.41 13.38 -1.52
N ASP A 43 -6.59 12.51 -2.50
CA ASP A 43 -7.37 11.29 -2.33
C ASP A 43 -6.72 10.33 -1.33
N VAL A 44 -5.40 10.16 -1.38
CA VAL A 44 -4.64 9.39 -0.38
C VAL A 44 -4.87 9.98 1.01
N VAL A 45 -4.76 11.30 1.15
CA VAL A 45 -4.98 11.97 2.44
C VAL A 45 -6.40 11.74 2.95
N GLN A 46 -7.41 11.96 2.10
CA GLN A 46 -8.82 11.93 2.50
C GLN A 46 -9.34 10.51 2.74
N ASN A 47 -8.89 9.54 1.94
CA ASN A 47 -9.43 8.18 1.96
C ASN A 47 -8.59 7.20 2.77
N ILE A 48 -7.28 7.46 2.86
CA ILE A 48 -6.30 6.61 3.55
C ILE A 48 -5.81 7.31 4.82
N LEU A 49 -5.03 8.40 4.72
CA LEU A 49 -4.36 9.00 5.89
C LEU A 49 -5.33 9.44 6.99
N LYS A 50 -6.51 9.96 6.65
CA LYS A 50 -7.55 10.33 7.64
C LYS A 50 -8.08 9.17 8.47
N LYS A 51 -7.84 7.94 8.03
CA LYS A 51 -8.33 6.72 8.66
C LYS A 51 -7.21 5.86 9.25
N ILE A 52 -5.96 6.31 9.16
CA ILE A 52 -4.82 5.62 9.73
C ILE A 52 -4.21 6.44 10.87
N ASP A 53 -3.70 5.76 11.89
CA ASP A 53 -2.98 6.40 13.00
C ASP A 53 -1.50 6.62 12.62
N ALA A 54 -0.79 7.51 13.35
CA ALA A 54 0.63 7.83 13.11
C ALA A 54 1.57 6.58 13.07
N LYS A 55 1.14 5.45 13.65
CA LYS A 55 1.86 4.17 13.60
C LYS A 55 1.79 3.45 12.24
N GLN A 56 0.95 3.94 11.33
CA GLN A 56 0.66 3.31 10.04
C GLN A 56 1.21 4.14 8.86
N GLU A 57 1.90 5.27 9.12
CA GLU A 57 2.61 6.03 8.08
C GLU A 57 3.70 5.19 7.41
N ASP A 58 4.50 4.46 8.20
CA ASP A 58 5.49 3.52 7.66
C ASP A 58 4.83 2.41 6.83
N ALA A 59 3.66 1.95 7.28
CA ALA A 59 2.87 0.93 6.59
C ALA A 59 2.27 1.43 5.27
N LEU A 60 2.03 2.74 5.13
CA LEU A 60 1.58 3.37 3.88
C LEU A 60 2.65 3.29 2.81
N ALA A 61 3.87 3.72 3.14
CA ALA A 61 5.00 3.68 2.22
C ALA A 61 5.30 2.24 1.78
N ASP A 62 5.28 1.30 2.74
CA ASP A 62 5.50 -0.12 2.45
C ASP A 62 4.39 -0.71 1.56
N ALA A 63 3.12 -0.37 1.83
CA ALA A 63 1.99 -0.82 1.01
C ALA A 63 2.09 -0.29 -0.44
N MET A 64 2.40 1.00 -0.61
CA MET A 64 2.59 1.62 -1.93
C MET A 64 3.73 0.95 -2.70
N ASN A 65 4.88 0.75 -2.03
CA ASN A 65 6.04 0.10 -2.64
C ASN A 65 5.75 -1.33 -3.06
N GLU A 66 4.99 -2.09 -2.26
CA GLU A 66 4.66 -3.47 -2.58
C GLU A 66 3.67 -3.55 -3.75
N LEU A 67 2.60 -2.75 -3.74
CA LEU A 67 1.66 -2.65 -4.86
C LEU A 67 2.34 -2.21 -6.16
N LYS A 68 3.32 -1.30 -6.06
CA LYS A 68 4.17 -0.90 -7.19
C LYS A 68 5.06 -2.04 -7.66
N SER A 69 5.70 -2.77 -6.74
CA SER A 69 6.58 -3.90 -7.09
C SER A 69 5.83 -5.07 -7.72
N GLU A 70 4.56 -5.26 -7.34
CA GLU A 70 3.64 -6.25 -7.92
C GLU A 70 3.09 -5.80 -9.27
N GLY A 71 3.29 -4.53 -9.65
CA GLY A 71 2.82 -3.95 -10.92
C GLY A 71 1.33 -3.60 -10.90
N PHE A 72 0.67 -3.63 -9.75
CA PHE A 72 -0.76 -3.26 -9.63
C PHE A 72 -0.99 -1.76 -9.74
N ILE A 73 0.00 -0.97 -9.31
CA ILE A 73 -0.05 0.48 -9.43
C ILE A 73 1.27 1.03 -9.99
N GLU A 74 1.18 2.17 -10.65
CA GLU A 74 2.31 3.03 -10.97
C GLU A 74 2.32 4.26 -10.07
N VAL A 75 3.50 4.77 -9.75
CA VAL A 75 3.66 6.02 -9.01
C VAL A 75 4.19 7.06 -9.98
N LEU A 76 3.48 8.18 -10.11
CA LEU A 76 3.90 9.27 -10.99
C LEU A 76 5.19 9.94 -10.48
N PRO A 77 5.88 10.74 -11.32
CA PRO A 77 7.12 11.44 -10.93
C PRO A 77 6.97 12.39 -9.73
N ASP A 78 5.74 12.78 -9.38
CA ASP A 78 5.45 13.58 -8.19
C ASP A 78 5.63 12.79 -6.87
N GLY A 79 5.80 11.47 -6.95
CA GLY A 79 6.04 10.58 -5.82
C GLY A 79 4.82 10.32 -4.95
N VAL A 80 3.64 10.83 -5.30
CA VAL A 80 2.45 10.79 -4.45
C VAL A 80 1.18 10.37 -5.18
N THR A 81 1.12 10.58 -6.50
CA THR A 81 -0.03 10.17 -7.31
C THR A 81 0.15 8.72 -7.73
N LEU A 82 -0.87 7.91 -7.42
CA LEU A 82 -0.94 6.50 -7.75
C LEU A 82 -1.86 6.29 -8.95
N VAL A 83 -1.42 5.47 -9.89
CA VAL A 83 -2.18 5.14 -11.11
C VAL A 83 -2.47 3.65 -11.09
N LEU A 84 -3.73 3.27 -11.28
CA LEU A 84 -4.09 1.86 -11.40
C LEU A 84 -3.68 1.31 -12.76
N THR A 85 -2.89 0.24 -12.78
CA THR A 85 -2.51 -0.43 -14.02
C THR A 85 -3.61 -1.38 -14.50
N GLN A 86 -3.47 -1.89 -15.72
CA GLN A 86 -4.35 -2.96 -16.21
C GLN A 86 -4.28 -4.19 -15.29
N LEU A 87 -3.08 -4.58 -14.85
CA LEU A 87 -2.88 -5.70 -13.94
C LEU A 87 -3.60 -5.48 -12.59
N GLY A 88 -3.57 -4.25 -12.08
CA GLY A 88 -4.32 -3.89 -10.87
C GLY A 88 -5.82 -3.97 -11.06
N VAL A 89 -6.36 -3.56 -12.22
CA VAL A 89 -7.78 -3.73 -12.54
C VAL A 89 -8.17 -5.19 -12.61
N ASP A 90 -7.36 -6.03 -13.25
CA ASP A 90 -7.63 -7.46 -13.41
C ASP A 90 -7.64 -8.21 -12.07
N TYR A 91 -6.97 -7.65 -11.05
CA TYR A 91 -6.95 -8.17 -9.69
C TYR A 91 -8.19 -7.79 -8.83
N LEU A 92 -9.01 -6.80 -9.24
CA LEU A 92 -10.04 -6.12 -8.42
C LEU A 92 -11.52 -6.54 -8.61
#